data_AF-A0A957WFU4-F1
#
_entry.id   AF-A0A957WFU4-F1
#
_cell.length_a   1.000
_cell.length_b   1.000
_cell.length_c   1.000
_cell.angle_alpha   90.00
_cell.angle_beta   90.00
_cell.angle_gamma   90.00
#
_symmetry.space_group_name_H-M   'P 1'
#
loop_
_entity.id
_entity.type
_entity.pdbx_description
1 polymer ?
#
loop_
_entity_poly.entity_id
_entity_poly.type
_entity_poly.pdbx_seq_one_letter_code
_entity_poly.pdbx_strand_id
1 'polypeptide(L)'
;WPTEFGWPVWRFTGDERFTFAQENSLQTQAQYNVRAYEMGKEWGWVGTMFLWNLDYNVTSPSTELANFGIVGSPAYDALAAMPK
;
A
#
# COMPACT_ATOMS: atom_id res chain seq x y z
N TRP A 1 -10.47 -5.97 -13.63
CA TRP A 1 -9.16 -5.28 -13.61
C TRP A 1 -9.14 -4.43 -12.36
N PRO A 2 -8.39 -4.80 -11.30
CA PRO A 2 -8.20 -3.91 -10.17
C PRO A 2 -7.38 -2.72 -10.66
N THR A 3 -7.97 -1.53 -10.65
CA THR A 3 -7.26 -0.30 -11.01
C THR A 3 -6.39 0.19 -9.88
N GLU A 4 -6.73 -0.15 -8.62
CA GLU A 4 -6.03 0.29 -7.42
C GLU A 4 -6.10 -0.80 -6.33
N PHE A 5 -5.00 -0.97 -5.59
CA PHE A 5 -4.95 -1.77 -4.37
C PHE A 5 -3.90 -1.22 -3.41
N GLY A 6 -3.97 -1.57 -2.13
CA GLY A 6 -2.95 -1.20 -1.15
C GLY A 6 -3.35 -1.58 0.27
N TRP A 7 -2.37 -1.52 1.18
CA TRP A 7 -2.57 -1.81 2.59
C TRP A 7 -2.36 -0.55 3.44
N PRO A 8 -3.37 -0.05 4.16
CA PRO A 8 -3.23 1.20 4.91
C PRO A 8 -2.47 0.99 6.23
N VAL A 9 -1.67 1.98 6.63
CA VAL A 9 -1.08 2.09 7.97
C VAL A 9 -1.50 3.42 8.57
N TRP A 10 -1.96 3.42 9.81
CA TRP A 10 -2.49 4.61 10.48
C TRP A 10 -1.42 5.71 10.67
N ARG A 11 -1.33 6.62 9.69
CA ARG A 11 -0.44 7.80 9.67
C ARG A 11 -1.21 9.08 9.92
N PHE A 12 -2.46 9.15 9.48
CA PHE A 12 -3.38 10.25 9.77
C PHE A 12 -4.45 9.81 10.76
N THR A 13 -4.58 10.55 11.87
CA THR A 13 -5.47 10.22 12.99
C THR A 13 -6.81 10.96 12.94
N GLY A 14 -7.04 11.82 11.95
CA GLY A 14 -8.22 12.70 11.88
C GLY A 14 -9.43 12.12 11.17
N ASP A 15 -9.41 10.83 10.78
CA ASP A 15 -10.53 10.15 10.13
C ASP A 15 -10.82 8.80 10.80
N GLU A 16 -11.92 8.74 11.55
CA GLU A 16 -12.33 7.56 12.31
C GLU A 16 -12.67 6.35 11.42
N ARG A 17 -12.98 6.56 10.14
CA ARG A 17 -13.27 5.49 9.17
C ARG A 17 -12.07 4.56 8.97
N PHE A 18 -10.86 5.03 9.27
CA PHE A 18 -9.63 4.26 9.08
C PHE A 18 -9.14 3.53 10.33
N THR A 19 -9.86 3.58 11.47
CA THR A 19 -9.37 3.14 12.79
C THR A 19 -8.85 1.70 12.80
N PHE A 20 -9.39 0.86 11.94
CA PHE A 20 -8.91 -0.50 11.68
C PHE A 20 -7.42 -0.57 11.27
N ALA A 21 -6.87 0.48 10.65
CA ALA A 21 -5.47 0.54 10.21
C ALA A 21 -4.49 0.82 11.37
N GLN A 22 -4.97 1.07 12.59
CA GLN A 22 -4.12 1.24 13.78
C GLN A 22 -3.36 -0.04 14.13
N GLU A 23 -3.93 -1.20 13.81
CA GLU A 23 -3.31 -2.51 14.04
C GLU A 23 -2.32 -2.90 12.94
N ASN A 24 -2.25 -2.10 11.86
CA ASN A 24 -1.33 -2.32 10.77
C ASN A 24 0.04 -1.70 11.07
N SER A 25 1.09 -2.32 10.55
CA SER A 25 2.45 -1.83 10.63
C SER A 25 3.01 -1.56 9.24
N LEU A 26 4.08 -0.76 9.17
CA LEU A 26 4.81 -0.56 7.92
C LEU A 26 5.36 -1.87 7.35
N GLN A 27 5.67 -2.84 8.22
CA GLN A 27 6.14 -4.15 7.80
C GLN A 27 5.01 -4.98 7.18
N THR A 28 3.81 -4.99 7.77
CA THR A 28 2.67 -5.71 7.20
C THR A 28 2.18 -5.06 5.90
N GLN A 29 2.27 -3.73 5.78
CA GLN A 29 2.05 -3.03 4.50
C GLN A 29 2.99 -3.54 3.40
N ALA A 30 4.29 -3.65 3.69
CA ALA A 30 5.25 -4.18 2.73
C ALA A 30 4.92 -5.63 2.33
N GLN A 31 4.70 -6.50 3.32
CA GLN A 31 4.43 -7.92 3.11
C GLN A 31 3.17 -8.14 2.25
N TYR A 32 2.07 -7.47 2.58
CA TYR A 32 0.80 -7.69 1.88
C TYR A 32 0.75 -7.02 0.52
N ASN A 33 1.43 -5.89 0.32
CA ASN A 33 1.56 -5.29 -1.01
C ASN A 33 2.35 -6.21 -1.96
N VAL A 34 3.47 -6.80 -1.50
CA VAL A 34 4.23 -7.79 -2.29
C VAL A 34 3.36 -9.02 -2.57
N ARG A 35 2.71 -9.58 -1.53
CA ARG A 35 1.88 -10.77 -1.67
C ARG A 35 0.74 -10.57 -2.68
N ALA A 36 0.14 -9.38 -2.71
CA ALA A 36 -0.92 -9.07 -3.67
C ALA A 36 -0.42 -9.14 -5.14
N TYR A 37 0.77 -8.62 -5.43
CA TYR A 37 1.37 -8.76 -6.76
C TYR A 37 1.71 -10.21 -7.10
N GLU A 38 2.26 -10.97 -6.14
CA GLU A 38 2.54 -12.39 -6.33
C GLU A 38 1.28 -13.18 -6.65
N MET A 39 0.18 -12.94 -5.93
CA MET A 39 -1.12 -13.58 -6.18
C MET A 39 -1.68 -13.20 -7.56
N GLY A 40 -1.60 -11.93 -7.93
CA GLY A 40 -2.02 -11.47 -9.26
C GLY A 40 -1.29 -12.21 -10.39
N LYS A 41 0.03 -12.39 -10.22
CA LYS A 41 0.85 -13.19 -11.14
C LYS A 41 0.47 -14.67 -11.13
N GLU A 42 0.29 -15.26 -9.94
CA GLU A 42 -0.06 -16.67 -9.75
C GLU A 42 -1.39 -17.03 -10.41
N TRP A 43 -2.38 -16.14 -10.37
CA TRP A 43 -3.68 -16.36 -10.98
C TRP A 43 -3.66 -16.39 -12.51
N GLY A 44 -2.67 -15.76 -13.16
CA GLY A 44 -2.46 -15.85 -14.61
C GLY A 44 -3.48 -15.11 -15.49
N TRP A 45 -4.58 -14.59 -14.92
CA TRP A 45 -5.60 -13.80 -15.64
C TRP A 45 -5.67 -12.34 -15.20
N VAL A 46 -4.95 -11.94 -14.14
CA VAL A 46 -4.90 -10.54 -13.70
C VAL A 46 -4.01 -9.75 -14.65
N GLY A 47 -4.55 -8.67 -15.19
CA GLY A 47 -3.77 -7.69 -15.97
C GLY A 47 -2.87 -6.82 -15.10
N THR A 48 -2.46 -5.66 -15.61
CA THR A 48 -1.61 -4.70 -14.87
C THR A 48 -2.26 -4.29 -13.55
N MET A 49 -1.53 -4.34 -12.44
CA MET A 49 -2.03 -3.84 -11.14
C MET A 49 -1.28 -2.56 -10.78
N PHE A 50 -2.00 -1.54 -10.28
CA PHE A 50 -1.38 -0.32 -9.76
C PHE A 50 -1.57 -0.26 -8.25
N LEU A 51 -0.45 -0.11 -7.54
CA LEU A 51 -0.50 0.16 -6.10
C LEU A 51 -0.94 1.61 -5.86
N TRP A 52 -1.91 1.77 -4.99
CA TRP A 52 -2.30 3.04 -4.39
C TRP A 52 -1.73 3.11 -2.96
N ASN A 53 -0.83 4.02 -2.61
CA ASN A 53 -0.29 5.10 -3.44
C ASN A 53 1.22 5.27 -3.20
N LEU A 54 1.92 5.83 -4.19
CA LEU A 54 3.34 6.13 -4.08
C LEU A 54 3.62 7.15 -2.96
N ASP A 55 3.13 8.39 -3.08
CA ASP A 55 3.66 9.56 -2.36
C ASP A 55 2.67 10.33 -1.48
N TYR A 56 1.44 9.83 -1.30
CA TYR A 56 0.41 10.50 -0.50
C TYR A 56 0.76 10.71 0.98
N ASN A 57 1.71 9.95 1.53
CA ASN A 57 2.29 10.23 2.84
C ASN A 57 3.12 11.52 2.89
N VAL A 58 3.44 12.12 1.73
CA VAL A 58 4.19 13.37 1.56
C VAL A 58 3.31 14.46 0.95
N THR A 59 2.51 14.15 -0.06
CA THR A 59 1.71 15.14 -0.80
C THR A 59 0.36 15.44 -0.16
N SER A 60 -0.18 14.51 0.62
CA SER A 60 -1.47 14.64 1.33
C SER A 60 -1.42 14.16 2.80
N PRO A 61 -0.40 14.55 3.60
CA PRO A 61 -0.11 13.96 4.92
C PRO A 61 -1.20 14.22 5.97
N SER A 62 -2.04 15.24 5.76
CA SER A 62 -3.13 15.63 6.67
C SER A 62 -4.49 15.04 6.28
N THR A 63 -4.50 13.98 5.48
CA THR A 63 -5.70 13.30 5.00
C THR A 63 -5.54 11.79 5.16
N GLU A 64 -6.65 11.07 5.09
CA GLU A 64 -6.69 9.60 5.08
C GLU A 64 -5.85 8.97 3.97
N LEU A 65 -5.60 9.71 2.88
CA LEU A 65 -4.73 9.30 1.79
C LEU A 65 -3.31 8.97 2.26
N ALA A 66 -2.83 9.67 3.30
CA ALA A 66 -1.51 9.46 3.87
C ALA A 66 -1.30 8.00 4.31
N ASN A 67 -2.37 7.30 4.72
CA ASN A 67 -2.30 5.93 5.21
C ASN A 67 -1.80 4.94 4.15
N PHE A 68 -1.89 5.27 2.86
CA PHE A 68 -1.52 4.41 1.74
C PHE A 68 -0.15 4.73 1.12
N GLY A 69 0.44 5.88 1.45
CA GLY A 69 1.72 6.33 0.89
C GLY A 69 2.89 5.44 1.31
N ILE A 70 3.70 5.01 0.33
CA ILE A 70 4.82 4.09 0.55
C ILE A 70 6.19 4.77 0.47
N VAL A 71 6.34 6.00 -0.04
CA VAL A 71 7.66 6.66 -0.15
C VAL A 71 8.36 6.67 1.21
N GLY A 72 9.60 6.19 1.23
CA GLY A 72 10.42 6.10 2.44
C GLY A 72 9.94 5.06 3.46
N SER A 73 9.10 4.11 3.04
CA SER A 73 8.65 2.98 3.87
C SER A 73 9.26 1.66 3.38
N PRO A 74 9.29 0.61 4.23
CA PRO A 74 9.67 -0.74 3.81
C PRO A 74 8.91 -1.26 2.59
N ALA A 75 7.68 -0.79 2.35
CA ALA A 75 6.90 -1.20 1.19
C ALA A 75 7.49 -0.65 -0.13
N TYR A 76 8.07 0.56 -0.11
CA TYR A 76 8.77 1.09 -1.29
C TYR A 76 9.97 0.23 -1.64
N ASP A 77 10.83 -0.06 -0.67
CA ASP A 77 12.02 -0.86 -0.89
C ASP A 77 11.68 -2.29 -1.32
N ALA A 78 10.69 -2.92 -0.68
CA ALA A 78 10.26 -4.28 -1.00
C ALA A 78 9.71 -4.39 -2.43
N LEU A 79 8.88 -3.44 -2.86
CA LEU A 79 8.33 -3.42 -4.22
C LEU A 79 9.39 -3.08 -5.27
N ALA A 80 10.30 -2.16 -4.97
CA ALA A 80 11.42 -1.83 -5.86
C ALA A 80 12.37 -3.02 -6.08
N ALA A 81 12.51 -3.90 -5.08
CA ALA A 81 13.33 -5.11 -5.14
C ALA A 81 12.63 -6.30 -5.82
N MET A 82 11.35 -6.20 -6.19
CA MET A 82 10.65 -7.31 -6.85
C MET A 82 11.26 -7.63 -8.23
N PRO A 83 11.30 -8.91 -8.63
CA PRO A 83 11.67 -9.30 -10.00
C PRO A 83 10.74 -8.65 -11.03
N LYS A 84 11.33 -8.12 -12.11
CA LYS A 84 10.60 -7.47 -13.22
C LYS A 84 10.12 -8.48 -14.26
#